data_AF-A0A1D7XN15-F1
#
_entry.id   AF-A0A1D7XN15-F1
#
_cell.length_a   1.000
_cell.length_b   1.000
_cell.length_c   1.000
_cell.angle_alpha   90.00
_cell.angle_beta   90.00
_cell.angle_gamma   90.00
#
_symmetry.space_group_name_H-M   'P 1'
#
loop_
_entity.id
_entity.type
_entity.pdbx_description
1 polymer ?
#
loop_
_entity_poly.entity_id
_entity_poly.type
_entity_poly.pdbx_seq_one_letter_code
_entity_poly.pdbx_strand_id
1 'polypeptide(L)'
;MKKLQKLNKAKINDIELILKKISPEQFSVFKSWLKNIVKPRVRDNLQGEIDDILEKSNQEEVDFMVSNLGKTIERMQNNAIERGLKQGIEKGIEKKAIEDAIGFLRLGVSEEIVSKGTGLPIEKVRELRNKINN
;
A
#
# COMPACT_ATOMS: atom_id res chain seq x y z
N MET A 1 -4.55 2.89 -15.94
CA MET A 1 -5.10 1.75 -15.17
C MET A 1 -5.71 0.65 -16.06
N LYS A 2 -6.67 0.92 -16.97
CA LYS A 2 -7.33 -0.12 -17.79
C LYS A 2 -6.38 -1.07 -18.56
N LYS A 3 -5.27 -0.55 -19.11
CA LYS A 3 -4.25 -1.37 -19.81
C LYS A 3 -3.49 -2.34 -18.88
N LEU A 4 -3.21 -1.92 -17.64
CA LEU A 4 -2.52 -2.74 -16.64
C LEU A 4 -3.42 -3.87 -16.12
N GLN A 5 -4.70 -3.58 -15.84
CA GLN A 5 -5.69 -4.59 -15.46
C GLN A 5 -5.90 -5.64 -16.57
N LYS A 6 -5.97 -5.20 -17.83
CA LYS A 6 -6.06 -6.11 -18.98
C LYS A 6 -4.83 -7.01 -19.12
N LEU A 7 -3.63 -6.47 -18.92
CA LEU A 7 -2.37 -7.23 -18.95
C LEU A 7 -2.27 -8.23 -17.78
N ASN A 8 -2.69 -7.83 -16.57
CA ASN A 8 -2.72 -8.72 -15.41
C ASN A 8 -3.70 -9.88 -15.65
N LYS A 9 -4.88 -9.61 -16.21
CA LYS A 9 -5.84 -10.66 -16.54
C LYS A 9 -5.31 -11.66 -17.57
N ALA A 10 -4.62 -11.19 -18.61
CA ALA A 10 -4.00 -12.07 -19.61
C ALA A 10 -2.94 -12.98 -18.97
N LYS A 11 -2.05 -12.41 -18.14
CA LYS A 11 -1.02 -13.18 -17.43
C LYS A 11 -1.60 -14.22 -16.45
N ILE A 12 -2.69 -13.88 -15.77
CA ILE A 12 -3.40 -14.81 -14.88
C ILE A 12 -3.92 -16.02 -15.68
N ASN A 13 -4.54 -15.79 -16.84
CA ASN A 13 -5.01 -16.86 -17.70
C ASN A 13 -3.86 -17.73 -18.22
N ASP A 14 -2.72 -17.14 -18.59
CA ASP A 14 -1.55 -17.89 -19.05
C ASP A 14 -1.00 -18.81 -17.94
N ILE A 15 -0.89 -18.30 -16.71
CA ILE A 15 -0.46 -19.07 -15.55
C ILE A 15 -1.43 -20.22 -15.26
N GLU A 16 -2.74 -19.95 -15.30
CA GLU A 16 -3.76 -20.98 -15.11
C GLU A 16 -3.60 -22.13 -16.12
N LEU A 17 -3.42 -21.82 -17.40
CA LEU A 17 -3.21 -22.80 -18.46
C LEU A 17 -1.93 -23.62 -18.27
N ILE A 18 -0.86 -23.00 -17.76
CA ILE A 18 0.40 -23.70 -17.48
C ILE A 18 0.23 -24.62 -16.27
N LEU A 19 -0.34 -24.13 -15.18
CA LEU A 19 -0.51 -24.89 -13.94
C LEU A 19 -1.50 -26.07 -14.09
N LYS A 20 -2.45 -25.98 -15.02
CA LYS A 20 -3.32 -27.12 -15.38
C LYS A 20 -2.58 -28.26 -16.09
N LYS A 21 -1.42 -28.00 -16.70
CA LYS A 21 -0.65 -28.98 -17.50
C LYS A 21 0.48 -29.67 -16.73
N ILE A 22 0.88 -29.15 -15.58
CA ILE A 22 1.92 -29.74 -14.75
C ILE A 22 1.35 -30.89 -13.89
N SER A 23 2.22 -31.78 -13.39
CA SER A 23 1.77 -32.88 -12.54
C SER A 23 1.30 -32.39 -11.16
N PRO A 24 0.46 -33.16 -10.45
CA PRO A 24 0.05 -32.83 -9.08
C PRO A 24 1.24 -32.62 -8.12
N GLU A 25 2.33 -33.35 -8.29
CA GLU A 25 3.55 -33.21 -7.50
C GLU A 25 4.23 -31.87 -7.79
N GLN A 26 4.36 -31.50 -9.07
CA GLN A 26 4.92 -30.21 -9.48
C GLN A 26 4.07 -29.05 -8.97
N PHE A 27 2.74 -29.20 -8.99
CA PHE A 27 1.82 -28.22 -8.43
C PHE A 27 1.97 -28.10 -6.91
N SER A 28 2.15 -29.22 -6.20
CA SER A 28 2.44 -29.22 -4.76
C SER A 28 3.76 -28.49 -4.43
N VAL A 29 4.80 -28.69 -5.25
CA VAL A 29 6.07 -27.94 -5.14
C VAL A 29 5.82 -26.44 -5.36
N PHE A 30 5.01 -26.06 -6.35
CA PHE A 30 4.63 -24.67 -6.58
C PHE A 30 3.88 -24.05 -5.39
N LYS A 31 2.90 -24.75 -4.81
CA LYS A 31 2.19 -24.30 -3.59
C LYS A 31 3.16 -24.12 -2.42
N SER A 32 4.11 -25.03 -2.27
CA SER A 32 5.15 -24.95 -1.25
C SER A 32 6.05 -23.74 -1.44
N TRP A 33 6.41 -23.42 -2.68
CA TRP A 33 7.15 -22.21 -3.01
C TRP A 33 6.34 -20.94 -2.70
N LEU A 34 5.05 -20.89 -3.04
CA LEU A 34 4.17 -19.77 -2.68
C LEU A 34 4.11 -19.56 -1.16
N LYS A 35 3.91 -20.65 -0.40
CA LYS A 35 3.82 -20.62 1.06
C LYS A 35 5.10 -20.14 1.74
N ASN A 36 6.26 -20.56 1.23
CA ASN A 36 7.55 -20.29 1.90
C ASN A 36 8.27 -19.05 1.36
N ILE A 37 8.04 -18.67 0.11
CA ILE A 37 8.76 -17.57 -0.55
C ILE A 37 7.85 -16.36 -0.78
N VAL A 38 6.65 -16.54 -1.34
CA VAL A 38 5.78 -15.40 -1.64
C VAL A 38 5.09 -14.88 -0.39
N LYS A 39 4.48 -15.78 0.40
CA LYS A 39 3.69 -15.40 1.58
C LYS A 39 4.44 -14.48 2.57
N PRO A 40 5.71 -14.74 2.97
CA PRO A 40 6.41 -13.88 3.93
C PRO A 40 6.67 -12.45 3.44
N ARG A 41 6.53 -12.20 2.13
CA ARG A 41 6.73 -10.88 1.51
C ARG A 41 5.42 -10.10 1.39
N VAL A 42 4.29 -10.72 1.74
CA VAL A 42 2.97 -10.12 1.75
C VAL A 42 2.66 -9.63 3.15
N ARG A 43 1.92 -8.51 3.27
CA ARG A 43 1.52 -7.96 4.57
C ARG A 43 0.68 -8.97 5.35
N ASP A 44 0.87 -9.04 6.67
CA ASP A 44 0.28 -10.07 7.55
C ASP A 44 -1.24 -10.21 7.38
N ASN A 45 -1.96 -9.11 7.19
CA ASN A 45 -3.42 -9.11 7.00
C ASN A 45 -3.89 -9.84 5.73
N LEU A 46 -2.99 -10.14 4.80
CA LEU A 46 -3.26 -10.89 3.56
C LEU A 46 -2.56 -12.26 3.54
N GLN A 47 -1.67 -12.55 4.49
CA GLN A 47 -0.99 -13.86 4.55
C GLN A 47 -1.97 -14.99 4.86
N GLY A 48 -2.92 -14.75 5.78
CA GLY A 48 -3.98 -15.73 6.10
C GLY A 48 -4.86 -16.05 4.89
N GLU A 49 -5.17 -15.05 4.05
CA GLU A 49 -5.93 -15.29 2.81
C GLU A 49 -5.15 -16.17 1.83
N ILE A 50 -3.82 -16.00 1.74
CA ILE A 50 -2.96 -16.86 0.92
C ILE A 50 -2.95 -18.29 1.47
N ASP A 51 -2.81 -18.47 2.80
CA ASP A 51 -2.86 -19.80 3.41
C ASP A 51 -4.19 -20.51 3.11
N ASP A 52 -5.31 -19.83 3.33
CA ASP A 52 -6.65 -20.33 3.02
C ASP A 52 -6.79 -20.78 1.56
N ILE A 53 -6.30 -19.98 0.61
CA ILE A 53 -6.36 -20.31 -0.82
C ILE A 53 -5.50 -21.53 -1.15
N LEU A 54 -4.29 -21.62 -0.59
CA LEU A 54 -3.36 -22.73 -0.84
C LEU A 54 -3.83 -24.06 -0.21
N GLU A 55 -4.51 -23.99 0.93
CA GLU A 55 -5.07 -25.15 1.62
C GLU A 55 -6.32 -25.68 0.93
N LYS A 56 -7.19 -24.79 0.45
CA LYS A 56 -8.45 -25.16 -0.24
C LYS A 56 -8.26 -25.57 -1.70
N SER A 57 -7.07 -25.39 -2.28
CA SER A 57 -6.82 -25.69 -3.69
C SER A 57 -6.14 -27.04 -3.93
N ASN A 58 -6.70 -27.78 -4.88
CA ASN A 58 -6.07 -28.99 -5.45
C ASN A 58 -5.78 -28.79 -6.95
N GLN A 59 -5.28 -29.84 -7.63
CA GLN A 59 -4.91 -29.78 -9.05
C GLN A 59 -6.10 -29.51 -9.99
N GLU A 60 -7.32 -29.89 -9.60
CA GLU A 60 -8.54 -29.65 -10.38
C GLU A 60 -9.05 -28.21 -10.22
N GLU A 61 -8.68 -27.53 -9.13
CA GLU A 61 -9.13 -26.18 -8.75
C GLU A 61 -8.06 -25.09 -8.98
N VAL A 62 -7.19 -25.31 -9.97
CA VAL A 62 -6.12 -24.37 -10.34
C VAL A 62 -6.66 -22.99 -10.69
N ASP A 63 -7.79 -22.92 -11.39
CA ASP A 63 -8.46 -21.68 -11.79
C ASP A 63 -8.93 -20.87 -10.58
N PHE A 64 -9.54 -21.54 -9.60
CA PHE A 64 -9.95 -20.94 -8.34
C PHE A 64 -8.74 -20.37 -7.58
N MET A 65 -7.67 -21.17 -7.46
CA MET A 65 -6.45 -20.74 -6.77
C MET A 65 -5.84 -19.50 -7.44
N VAL A 66 -5.62 -19.55 -8.75
CA VAL A 66 -4.96 -18.50 -9.52
C VAL A 66 -5.78 -17.21 -9.52
N SER A 67 -7.10 -17.31 -9.68
CA SER A 67 -8.00 -16.15 -9.62
C SER A 67 -7.99 -15.47 -8.25
N ASN A 68 -8.06 -16.25 -7.16
CA ASN A 68 -8.09 -15.68 -5.81
C ASN A 68 -6.74 -15.12 -5.36
N LEU A 69 -5.62 -15.76 -5.74
CA LEU A 69 -4.29 -15.17 -5.55
C LEU A 69 -4.16 -13.86 -6.32
N GLY A 70 -4.64 -13.80 -7.56
CA GLY A 70 -4.68 -12.58 -8.37
C GLY A 70 -5.45 -11.43 -7.68
N LYS A 71 -6.65 -11.71 -7.17
CA LYS A 71 -7.46 -10.73 -6.40
C LYS A 71 -6.76 -10.28 -5.11
N THR A 72 -6.07 -11.18 -4.42
CA THR A 72 -5.32 -10.87 -3.21
C THR A 72 -4.16 -9.92 -3.50
N ILE A 73 -3.42 -10.17 -4.59
CA ILE A 73 -2.35 -9.27 -5.04
C ILE A 73 -2.90 -7.92 -5.49
N GLU A 74 -4.03 -7.87 -6.22
CA GLU A 74 -4.65 -6.61 -6.64
C GLU A 74 -5.08 -5.75 -5.44
N ARG A 75 -5.72 -6.36 -4.43
CA ARG A 75 -6.03 -5.67 -3.16
C ARG A 75 -4.77 -5.16 -2.46
N MET A 76 -3.72 -5.97 -2.41
CA MET A 76 -2.44 -5.56 -1.84
C MET A 76 -1.89 -4.29 -2.52
N GLN A 77 -1.91 -4.26 -3.85
CA GLN A 77 -1.44 -3.12 -4.64
C GLN A 77 -2.30 -1.88 -4.42
N ASN A 78 -3.63 -2.01 -4.45
CA ASN A 78 -4.55 -0.90 -4.21
C ASN A 78 -4.34 -0.31 -2.80
N ASN A 79 -4.25 -1.16 -1.78
CA ASN A 79 -3.97 -0.74 -0.40
C ASN A 79 -2.60 -0.07 -0.25
N ALA A 80 -1.59 -0.47 -1.04
CA ALA A 80 -0.29 0.19 -1.03
C ALA A 80 -0.35 1.59 -1.66
N ILE A 81 -1.05 1.73 -2.80
CA ILE A 81 -1.26 3.01 -3.48
C ILE A 81 -2.04 3.98 -2.59
N GLU A 82 -3.15 3.52 -2.00
CA GLU A 82 -3.99 4.34 -1.14
C GLU A 82 -3.21 4.87 0.08
N ARG A 83 -2.45 4.00 0.76
CA ARG A 83 -1.60 4.42 1.88
C ARG A 83 -0.54 5.43 1.44
N GLY A 84 0.12 5.18 0.30
CA GLY A 84 1.12 6.10 -0.24
C GLY A 84 0.53 7.47 -0.56
N LEU A 85 -0.66 7.51 -1.17
CA LEU A 85 -1.37 8.74 -1.47
C LEU A 85 -1.77 9.48 -0.18
N LYS A 86 -2.35 8.77 0.80
CA LYS A 86 -2.73 9.36 2.08
C LYS A 86 -1.54 9.96 2.81
N GLN A 87 -0.43 9.22 2.94
CA GLN A 87 0.80 9.72 3.54
C GLN A 87 1.39 10.91 2.77
N GLY A 88 1.30 10.90 1.44
CA GLY A 88 1.74 12.01 0.60
C GLY A 88 0.92 13.28 0.84
N ILE A 89 -0.41 13.16 0.91
CA ILE A 89 -1.34 14.26 1.18
C ILE A 89 -1.10 14.82 2.59
N GLU A 90 -1.03 13.96 3.61
CA GLU A 90 -0.80 14.38 5.00
C GLU A 90 0.52 15.15 5.14
N LYS A 91 1.62 14.64 4.56
CA LYS A 91 2.91 15.35 4.53
C LYS A 91 2.84 16.67 3.76
N GLY A 92 2.09 16.71 2.67
CA GLY A 92 1.88 17.93 1.89
C GLY A 92 1.15 19.01 2.67
N ILE A 93 0.07 18.65 3.37
CA ILE A 93 -0.70 19.54 4.23
C ILE A 93 0.17 20.05 5.38
N GLU A 94 0.89 19.16 6.07
CA GLU A 94 1.79 19.55 7.17
C GLU A 94 2.89 20.52 6.67
N LYS A 95 3.54 20.20 5.55
CA LYS A 95 4.56 21.08 4.95
C LYS A 95 3.99 22.45 4.62
N LYS A 96 2.80 22.50 4.01
CA LYS A 96 2.14 23.76 3.65
C LYS A 96 1.78 24.58 4.88
N ALA A 97 1.25 23.95 5.93
CA ALA A 97 0.95 24.61 7.20
C ALA A 97 2.20 25.23 7.85
N ILE A 98 3.35 24.54 7.78
CA ILE A 98 4.63 25.06 8.27
C ILE A 98 5.11 26.25 7.42
N GLU A 99 5.05 26.16 6.09
CA GLU A 99 5.43 27.24 5.18
C GLU A 99 4.57 28.50 5.43
N ASP A 100 3.26 28.33 5.58
CA ASP A 100 2.33 29.43 5.87
C ASP A 100 2.59 30.02 7.26
N ALA A 101 2.85 29.19 8.28
CA ALA A 101 3.21 29.66 9.61
C ALA A 101 4.48 30.53 9.60
N ILE A 102 5.52 30.10 8.91
CA ILE A 102 6.75 30.87 8.74
C ILE A 102 6.46 32.20 8.04
N GLY A 103 5.64 32.19 6.99
CA GLY A 103 5.22 33.39 6.27
C GLY A 103 4.52 34.40 7.19
N PHE A 104 3.52 33.95 7.97
CA PHE A 104 2.80 34.81 8.89
C PHE A 104 3.66 35.34 10.04
N LEU A 105 4.53 34.52 10.61
CA LEU A 105 5.45 34.95 11.67
C LEU A 105 6.41 36.03 11.16
N ARG A 106 6.91 35.92 9.93
CA ARG A 106 7.75 36.95 9.29
C ARG A 106 7.01 38.25 9.03
N LEU A 107 5.69 38.20 8.86
CA LEU A 107 4.82 39.38 8.74
C LEU A 107 4.45 39.98 10.10
N GLY A 108 4.95 39.43 11.22
CA GLY A 108 4.69 39.92 12.57
C GLY A 108 3.35 39.48 13.17
N VAL A 109 2.68 38.50 12.55
CA VAL A 109 1.44 37.92 13.10
C VAL A 109 1.76 37.15 14.39
N SER A 110 0.92 37.26 15.43
CA SER A 110 1.16 36.60 16.71
C SER A 110 1.08 35.06 16.60
N GLU A 111 1.84 34.37 17.44
CA GLU A 111 1.90 32.90 17.46
C GLU A 111 0.52 32.27 17.67
N GLU A 112 -0.32 32.87 18.51
CA GLU A 112 -1.69 32.39 18.77
C GLU A 112 -2.56 32.46 17.52
N ILE A 113 -2.47 33.54 16.74
CA ILE A 113 -3.22 33.69 15.49
C ILE A 113 -2.67 32.73 14.43
N VAL A 114 -1.34 32.58 14.34
CA VAL A 114 -0.70 31.65 13.41
C VAL A 114 -1.08 30.20 13.72
N SER A 115 -1.05 29.79 14.98
CA SER A 115 -1.48 28.45 15.40
C SER A 115 -2.92 28.20 15.01
N LYS A 116 -3.83 29.15 15.28
CA LYS A 116 -5.24 29.04 14.90
C LYS A 116 -5.45 28.99 13.39
N GLY A 117 -4.72 29.80 12.63
CA GLY A 117 -4.87 29.93 11.17
C GLY A 117 -4.26 28.76 10.38
N THR A 118 -3.21 28.14 10.89
CA THR A 118 -2.51 27.01 10.22
C THR A 118 -2.91 25.65 10.76
N GLY A 119 -3.56 25.60 11.94
CA GLY A 119 -3.89 24.36 12.64
C GLY A 119 -2.69 23.68 13.31
N LEU A 120 -1.51 24.31 13.31
CA LEU A 120 -0.34 23.78 14.00
C LEU A 120 -0.46 23.98 15.52
N PRO A 121 0.05 23.03 16.34
CA PRO A 121 0.18 23.23 17.78
C PRO A 121 0.96 24.51 18.12
N ILE A 122 0.55 25.23 19.16
CA ILE A 122 1.16 26.51 19.54
C ILE A 122 2.65 26.35 19.87
N GLU A 123 3.03 25.23 20.49
CA GLU A 123 4.41 24.85 20.77
C GLU A 123 5.23 24.76 19.48
N LYS A 124 4.64 24.19 18.42
CA LYS A 124 5.30 24.06 17.12
C LYS A 124 5.53 25.42 16.47
N VAL A 125 4.56 26.33 16.58
CA VAL A 125 4.68 27.69 16.06
C VAL A 125 5.77 28.47 16.80
N ARG A 126 5.86 28.33 18.14
CA ARG A 126 6.93 28.90 18.95
C ARG A 126 8.31 28.38 18.56
N GLU A 127 8.45 27.08 18.33
CA GLU A 127 9.70 26.50 17.81
C GLU A 127 10.11 27.13 16.47
N LEU A 128 9.14 27.31 15.55
CA LEU A 128 9.40 27.93 14.25
C LEU A 128 9.85 29.38 14.41
N ARG A 129 9.23 30.15 15.31
CA ARG A 129 9.62 31.54 15.57
C ARG A 129 11.04 31.65 16.11
N ASN A 130 11.40 30.81 17.07
CA ASN A 130 12.75 30.78 17.63
C ASN A 130 13.81 30.47 16.55
N LYS A 131 13.48 29.60 15.59
CA LYS A 131 14.36 29.30 14.44
C LYS A 131 14.47 30.43 13.42
N ILE A 132 13.52 31.36 13.37
CA ILE A 132 13.55 32.53 12.48
C ILE A 132 14.40 33.66 13.10
N ASN A 133 14.40 33.78 14.43
CA ASN A 133 15.09 34.84 15.17
C ASN A 133 16.56 34.54 15.49
N ASN A 134 17.01 33.30 15.26
CA ASN A 134 18.41 32.87 15.37
C ASN A 134 19.05 32.80 13.99
#